data_AF-A0A7W0QZT5-F1
#
_entry.id   AF-A0A7W0QZT5-F1
#
_cell.length_a   1.000
_cell.length_b   1.000
_cell.length_c   1.000
_cell.angle_alpha   90.00
_cell.angle_beta   90.00
_cell.angle_gamma   90.00
#
_symmetry.space_group_name_H-M   'P 1'
#
loop_
_entity.id
_entity.type
_entity.pdbx_description
1 polymer ?
#
loop_
_entity_poly.entity_id
_entity_poly.type
_entity_poly.pdbx_seq_one_letter_code
_entity_poly.pdbx_strand_id
1 'polypeptide(L)'
;MIGAQAQLGRVEGGRLLRNPAVWLAFALSAQWVRSAVTNDDPEDRYNLLVGYGLVVPGFVMLLHVVLAVLRARASGTEELFSTVPVGADRRTVGHAISSFAAGALGTLWLVVLLVALRPGDVLGTERFLRDADVLRWNILDIPRPNVAQLLQGPMAVVVTMCLGVALVRWIPSWLVVVPLAFGAMMQLTLAGLWSGAPTSIVDWLNPLSRGWVHDGWFGCAQSDDRCDLTVSGFDRTTPWWHAGYLVALAVFLVTVAVLRHRRDRMTWAVFGLSLGALLMFAAAQVIVYERFTPLALGGG
;
A
#
# COMPACT_ATOMS: atom_id res chain seq x y z
N MET A 1 -7.34 29.24 6.91
CA MET A 1 -5.89 29.35 6.57
C MET A 1 -5.35 28.03 6.02
N ILE A 2 -5.85 27.55 4.88
CA ILE A 2 -5.38 26.31 4.22
C ILE A 2 -4.18 26.59 3.28
N GLY A 3 -3.99 27.85 2.87
CA GLY A 3 -3.05 28.24 1.81
C GLY A 3 -1.59 27.85 2.05
N ALA A 4 -1.03 28.11 3.24
CA ALA A 4 0.40 27.89 3.48
C ALA A 4 0.80 26.40 3.50
N GLN A 5 -0.03 25.54 4.10
CA GLN A 5 0.19 24.09 4.14
C GLN A 5 0.09 23.49 2.73
N ALA A 6 -0.95 23.90 1.99
CA ALA A 6 -1.16 23.45 0.61
C ALA A 6 -0.03 23.92 -0.31
N GLN A 7 0.47 25.16 -0.15
CA GLN A 7 1.59 25.67 -0.92
C GLN A 7 2.88 24.90 -0.63
N LEU A 8 3.19 24.62 0.64
CA LEU A 8 4.33 23.76 0.99
C LEU A 8 4.18 22.37 0.37
N GLY A 9 2.99 21.77 0.49
CA GLY A 9 2.70 20.46 -0.11
C GLY A 9 2.91 20.45 -1.63
N ARG A 10 2.48 21.52 -2.33
CA ARG A 10 2.73 21.69 -3.78
C ARG A 10 4.21 21.82 -4.11
N VAL A 11 4.96 22.60 -3.33
CA VAL A 11 6.40 22.81 -3.57
C VAL A 11 7.19 21.51 -3.35
N GLU A 12 6.95 20.81 -2.25
CA GLU A 12 7.62 19.53 -1.98
C GLU A 12 7.15 18.44 -2.95
N GLY A 13 5.86 18.38 -3.30
CA GLY A 13 5.36 17.49 -4.34
C GLY A 13 5.98 17.76 -5.71
N GLY A 14 6.18 19.04 -6.07
CA GLY A 14 6.90 19.43 -7.27
C GLY A 14 8.39 19.09 -7.23
N ARG A 15 9.02 19.05 -6.04
CA ARG A 15 10.40 18.58 -5.87
C ARG A 15 10.50 17.07 -6.03
N LEU A 16 9.51 16.33 -5.53
CA LEU A 16 9.39 14.89 -5.74
C LEU A 16 9.33 14.56 -7.24
N LEU A 17 8.45 15.24 -7.99
CA LEU A 17 8.28 15.04 -9.43
C LEU A 17 9.52 15.36 -10.27
N ARG A 18 10.40 16.25 -9.79
CA ARG A 18 11.65 16.59 -10.49
C ARG A 18 12.83 15.74 -10.03
N ASN A 19 12.64 14.83 -9.08
CA ASN A 19 13.72 14.02 -8.55
C ASN A 19 14.06 12.88 -9.53
N PRO A 20 15.29 12.84 -10.10
CA PRO A 20 15.65 11.81 -11.07
C PRO A 20 15.65 10.40 -10.48
N ALA A 21 15.88 10.24 -9.18
CA ALA A 21 15.86 8.93 -8.53
C ALA A 21 14.45 8.32 -8.53
N VAL A 22 13.40 9.15 -8.44
CA VAL A 22 12.01 8.68 -8.52
C VAL A 22 11.73 8.08 -9.89
N TRP A 23 12.15 8.77 -10.97
CA TRP A 23 11.99 8.27 -12.34
C TRP A 23 12.83 7.02 -12.62
N LEU A 24 14.05 6.97 -12.10
CA LEU A 24 14.88 5.77 -12.19
C LEU A 24 14.22 4.57 -11.50
N ALA A 25 13.58 4.78 -10.34
CA ALA A 25 12.83 3.73 -9.65
C ALA A 25 11.62 3.23 -10.46
N PHE A 26 10.90 4.13 -11.14
CA PHE A 26 9.84 3.72 -12.08
C PHE A 26 10.40 2.97 -13.30
N ALA A 27 11.57 3.35 -13.80
CA ALA A 27 12.23 2.60 -14.88
C ALA A 27 12.60 1.16 -14.45
N LEU A 28 13.04 0.96 -13.20
CA LEU A 28 13.27 -0.38 -12.64
C LEU A 28 11.97 -1.17 -12.54
N SER A 29 10.88 -0.54 -12.08
CA SER A 29 9.55 -1.16 -12.09
C SER A 29 9.11 -1.55 -13.51
N ALA A 30 9.36 -0.70 -14.50
CA ALA A 30 9.06 -1.00 -15.91
C ALA A 30 9.83 -2.24 -16.43
N GLN A 31 11.06 -2.49 -15.96
CA GLN A 31 11.79 -3.72 -16.32
C GLN A 31 11.10 -4.97 -15.75
N TRP A 32 10.55 -4.89 -14.53
CA TRP A 32 9.76 -5.99 -13.97
C TRP A 32 8.49 -6.24 -14.78
N VAL A 33 7.77 -5.18 -15.17
CA VAL A 33 6.60 -5.29 -16.06
C VAL A 33 6.97 -5.99 -17.36
N ARG A 34 8.10 -5.60 -17.97
CA ARG A 34 8.60 -6.26 -19.17
C ARG A 34 8.82 -7.75 -18.94
N SER A 35 9.49 -8.13 -17.84
CA SER A 35 9.73 -9.53 -17.46
C SER A 35 8.43 -10.32 -17.31
N ALA A 36 7.45 -9.78 -16.57
CA ALA A 36 6.14 -10.39 -16.36
C ALA A 36 5.35 -10.57 -17.68
N VAL A 37 5.48 -9.63 -18.61
CA VAL A 37 4.88 -9.76 -19.94
C VAL A 37 5.59 -10.82 -20.77
N THR A 38 6.92 -10.83 -20.80
CA THR A 38 7.71 -11.74 -21.65
C THR A 38 7.66 -13.20 -21.18
N ASN A 39 7.55 -13.44 -19.88
CA ASN A 39 7.54 -14.79 -19.30
C ASN A 39 6.12 -15.41 -19.26
N ASP A 40 5.11 -14.65 -19.68
CA ASP A 40 3.69 -15.03 -19.58
C ASP A 40 3.24 -15.47 -18.19
N ASP A 41 3.81 -14.83 -17.16
CA ASP A 41 3.54 -15.15 -15.76
C ASP A 41 2.30 -14.36 -15.28
N PRO A 42 1.14 -15.00 -15.10
CA PRO A 42 -0.09 -14.30 -14.74
C PRO A 42 -0.09 -13.83 -13.28
N GLU A 43 0.68 -14.49 -12.39
CA GLU A 43 0.80 -14.12 -10.99
C GLU A 43 1.59 -12.82 -10.85
N ASP A 44 2.74 -12.74 -11.52
CA ASP A 44 3.58 -11.54 -11.54
C ASP A 44 2.80 -10.32 -12.05
N ARG A 45 1.97 -10.52 -13.10
CA ARG A 45 1.10 -9.48 -13.65
C ARG A 45 0.05 -9.00 -12.63
N TYR A 46 -0.54 -9.93 -11.88
CA TYR A 46 -1.50 -9.59 -10.82
C TYR A 46 -0.81 -8.80 -9.70
N ASN A 47 0.33 -9.29 -9.21
CA ASN A 47 1.11 -8.66 -8.13
C ASN A 47 1.51 -7.22 -8.50
N LEU A 48 1.98 -7.01 -9.74
CA LEU A 48 2.28 -5.68 -10.27
C LEU A 48 1.09 -4.72 -10.16
N LEU A 49 -0.12 -5.18 -10.49
CA LEU A 49 -1.35 -4.37 -10.48
C LEU A 49 -1.86 -4.05 -9.07
N VAL A 50 -1.72 -4.96 -8.11
CA VAL A 50 -2.18 -4.72 -6.72
C VAL A 50 -1.20 -3.90 -5.87
N GLY A 51 -0.08 -3.48 -6.46
CA GLY A 51 0.80 -2.46 -5.88
C GLY A 51 2.27 -2.86 -5.80
N TYR A 52 2.65 -4.09 -6.15
CA TYR A 52 4.06 -4.51 -6.07
C TYR A 52 4.94 -3.72 -7.05
N GLY A 53 4.38 -3.32 -8.19
CA GLY A 53 5.04 -2.41 -9.13
C GLY A 53 5.36 -1.03 -8.54
N LEU A 54 4.82 -0.69 -7.37
CA LEU A 54 5.08 0.56 -6.67
C LEU A 54 6.06 0.43 -5.51
N VAL A 55 6.59 -0.75 -5.20
CA VAL A 55 7.43 -0.90 -4.00
C VAL A 55 8.76 -0.15 -4.12
N VAL A 56 9.50 -0.36 -5.22
CA VAL A 56 10.77 0.35 -5.46
C VAL A 56 10.56 1.87 -5.59
N PRO A 57 9.62 2.36 -6.43
CA PRO A 57 9.27 3.78 -6.44
C PRO A 57 8.83 4.31 -5.07
N GLY A 58 7.96 3.59 -4.37
CA GLY A 58 7.43 3.92 -3.06
C GLY A 58 8.53 4.15 -2.03
N PHE A 59 9.54 3.28 -2.02
CA PHE A 59 10.71 3.41 -1.14
C PHE A 59 11.54 4.67 -1.44
N VAL A 60 11.82 4.94 -2.71
CA VAL A 60 12.57 6.15 -3.10
C VAL A 60 11.78 7.41 -2.77
N MET A 61 10.47 7.39 -3.00
CA MET A 61 9.61 8.52 -2.66
C MET A 61 9.51 8.71 -1.13
N LEU A 62 9.45 7.63 -0.34
CA LEU A 62 9.54 7.70 1.13
C LEU A 62 10.84 8.37 1.59
N LEU A 63 11.99 7.94 1.04
CA LEU A 63 13.29 8.53 1.34
C LEU A 63 13.29 10.03 1.02
N HIS A 64 12.71 10.42 -0.12
CA HIS A 64 12.55 11.82 -0.49
C HIS A 64 11.79 12.62 0.57
N VAL A 65 10.65 12.10 1.05
CA VAL A 65 9.84 12.75 2.09
C VAL A 65 10.59 12.84 3.41
N VAL A 66 11.24 11.77 3.85
CA VAL A 66 12.05 11.76 5.08
C VAL A 66 13.15 12.81 5.02
N LEU A 67 13.89 12.88 3.90
CA LEU A 67 14.93 13.88 3.69
C LEU A 67 14.34 15.30 3.61
N ALA A 68 13.16 15.48 3.01
CA ALA A 68 12.49 16.77 2.97
C ALA A 68 12.10 17.26 4.37
N VAL A 69 11.62 16.37 5.23
CA VAL A 69 11.28 16.69 6.63
C VAL A 69 12.54 17.01 7.46
N LEU A 70 13.64 16.27 7.24
CA LEU A 70 14.91 16.47 7.93
C LEU A 70 15.74 17.65 7.39
N ARG A 71 15.43 18.15 6.19
CA ARG A 71 16.25 19.13 5.45
C ARG A 71 16.64 20.32 6.32
N ALA A 72 15.68 20.93 7.00
CA ALA A 72 15.91 22.12 7.83
C ALA A 72 16.91 21.88 8.98
N ARG A 73 16.91 20.66 9.54
CA ARG A 73 17.80 20.24 10.62
C ARG A 73 19.18 19.91 10.08
N ALA A 74 19.24 19.19 8.96
CA ALA A 74 20.49 18.84 8.28
C ALA A 74 21.28 20.08 7.84
N SER A 75 20.59 21.16 7.46
CA SER A 75 21.23 22.45 7.11
C SER A 75 21.48 23.37 8.30
N GLY A 76 21.17 22.96 9.54
CA GLY A 76 21.31 23.82 10.73
C GLY A 76 20.40 25.06 10.71
N THR A 77 19.38 25.09 9.86
CA THR A 77 18.48 26.24 9.66
C THR A 77 17.22 26.18 10.50
N GLU A 78 17.13 25.28 11.48
CA GLU A 78 15.91 25.05 12.27
C GLU A 78 15.49 26.31 13.05
N GLU A 79 16.45 27.10 13.52
CA GLU A 79 16.23 28.41 14.16
C GLU A 79 15.64 29.44 13.18
N LEU A 80 16.13 29.49 11.94
CA LEU A 80 15.57 30.34 10.88
C LEU A 80 14.13 29.93 10.53
N PHE A 81 13.80 28.64 10.59
CA PHE A 81 12.42 28.19 10.38
C PHE A 81 11.50 28.49 11.58
N SER A 82 12.04 28.78 12.76
CA SER A 82 11.25 29.20 13.92
C SER A 82 10.74 30.64 13.78
N THR A 83 11.39 31.48 12.97
CA THR A 83 11.00 32.86 12.71
C THR A 83 9.97 33.00 11.58
N VAL A 84 9.74 31.93 10.81
CA VAL A 84 8.73 31.90 9.75
C VAL A 84 7.33 31.80 10.37
N PRO A 85 6.32 32.55 9.87
CA PRO A 85 4.95 32.57 10.43
C PRO A 85 4.18 31.23 10.29
N VAL A 86 4.81 30.20 9.71
CA VAL A 86 4.21 28.87 9.55
C VAL A 86 4.73 27.96 10.67
N GLY A 87 3.88 27.72 11.67
CA GLY A 87 4.16 26.82 12.79
C GLY A 87 4.54 25.39 12.37
N ALA A 88 5.22 24.67 13.27
CA ALA A 88 5.72 23.32 13.01
C ALA A 88 4.61 22.30 12.68
N ASP A 89 3.43 22.44 13.30
CA ASP A 89 2.23 21.66 13.01
C ASP A 89 1.81 21.81 11.54
N ARG A 90 1.79 23.05 11.04
CA ARG A 90 1.42 23.35 9.65
C ARG A 90 2.44 22.80 8.66
N ARG A 91 3.74 22.80 9.00
CA ARG A 91 4.76 22.17 8.16
C ARG A 91 4.58 20.66 8.08
N THR A 92 4.27 20.00 9.20
CA THR A 92 3.93 18.56 9.23
C THR A 92 2.75 18.24 8.31
N VAL A 93 1.67 19.02 8.40
CA VAL A 93 0.52 18.86 7.49
C VAL A 93 0.93 19.12 6.03
N GLY A 94 1.78 20.11 5.75
CA GLY A 94 2.27 20.35 4.39
C GLY A 94 3.07 19.18 3.81
N HIS A 95 3.94 18.54 4.59
CA HIS A 95 4.65 17.33 4.16
C HIS A 95 3.69 16.14 3.99
N ALA A 96 2.70 16.00 4.87
CA ALA A 96 1.65 15.01 4.68
C ALA A 96 0.84 15.27 3.40
N ILE A 97 0.49 16.52 3.09
CA ILE A 97 -0.20 16.86 1.82
C ILE A 97 0.67 16.51 0.61
N SER A 98 2.00 16.65 0.71
CA SER A 98 2.89 16.27 -0.39
C SER A 98 2.86 14.77 -0.72
N SER A 99 2.44 13.90 0.21
CA SER A 99 2.31 12.47 -0.08
C SER A 99 1.20 12.17 -1.11
N PHE A 100 0.20 13.04 -1.24
CA PHE A 100 -0.81 12.91 -2.31
C PHE A 100 -0.20 13.06 -3.71
N ALA A 101 0.91 13.79 -3.87
CA ALA A 101 1.62 13.84 -5.15
C ALA A 101 2.25 12.47 -5.49
N ALA A 102 2.74 11.75 -4.48
CA ALA A 102 3.25 10.38 -4.65
C ALA A 102 2.12 9.38 -4.91
N GLY A 103 0.98 9.53 -4.22
CA GLY A 103 -0.23 8.77 -4.52
C GLY A 103 -0.68 8.97 -5.96
N ALA A 104 -0.72 10.22 -6.44
CA ALA A 104 -1.06 10.53 -7.83
C ALA A 104 -0.08 9.92 -8.84
N LEU A 105 1.23 9.96 -8.54
CA LEU A 105 2.23 9.24 -9.35
C LEU A 105 1.99 7.72 -9.34
N GLY A 106 1.66 7.15 -8.18
CA GLY A 106 1.32 5.74 -8.04
C GLY A 106 0.09 5.36 -8.88
N THR A 107 -0.95 6.19 -8.86
CA THR A 107 -2.15 6.01 -9.68
C THR A 107 -1.83 6.15 -11.17
N LEU A 108 -1.00 7.11 -11.57
CA LEU A 108 -0.58 7.24 -12.96
C LEU A 108 0.18 6.00 -13.43
N TRP A 109 1.10 5.50 -12.60
CA TRP A 109 1.83 4.27 -12.91
C TRP A 109 0.90 3.07 -13.02
N LEU A 110 -0.07 2.92 -12.11
CA LEU A 110 -1.09 1.89 -12.19
C LEU A 110 -1.88 1.95 -13.52
N VAL A 111 -2.23 3.14 -14.00
CA VAL A 111 -2.86 3.31 -15.31
C VAL A 111 -1.93 2.82 -16.43
N VAL A 112 -0.63 3.13 -16.35
CA VAL A 112 0.37 2.61 -17.30
C VAL A 112 0.43 1.08 -17.27
N LEU A 113 0.41 0.46 -16.07
CA LEU A 113 0.39 -0.99 -15.91
C LEU A 113 -0.87 -1.62 -16.54
N LEU A 114 -2.05 -1.03 -16.29
CA LEU A 114 -3.32 -1.52 -16.85
C LEU A 114 -3.33 -1.52 -18.38
N VAL A 115 -2.71 -0.51 -19.00
CA VAL A 115 -2.55 -0.40 -20.46
C VAL A 115 -1.51 -1.41 -20.97
N ALA A 116 -0.38 -1.55 -20.26
CA ALA A 116 0.71 -2.45 -20.66
C ALA A 116 0.32 -3.94 -20.59
N LEU A 117 -0.51 -4.33 -19.61
CA LEU A 117 -0.85 -5.72 -19.31
C LEU A 117 -2.04 -6.29 -20.11
N ARG A 118 -2.39 -5.68 -21.26
CA ARG A 118 -3.46 -6.06 -22.22
C ARG A 118 -4.90 -6.14 -21.65
N PRO A 119 -5.91 -5.53 -22.27
CA PRO A 119 -7.25 -5.31 -21.71
C PRO A 119 -8.17 -6.54 -21.56
N GLY A 120 -7.68 -7.78 -21.65
CA GLY A 120 -8.52 -8.98 -21.49
C GLY A 120 -9.01 -9.17 -20.06
N ASP A 121 -10.16 -9.84 -19.88
CA ASP A 121 -10.78 -10.07 -18.55
C ASP A 121 -9.92 -10.94 -17.61
N VAL A 122 -9.01 -11.73 -18.20
CA VAL A 122 -8.10 -12.65 -17.52
C VAL A 122 -6.65 -12.21 -17.80
N LEU A 123 -5.81 -12.18 -16.77
CA LEU A 123 -4.39 -11.79 -16.85
C LEU A 123 -3.50 -12.90 -17.42
N GLY A 124 -3.97 -14.14 -17.31
CA GLY A 124 -3.45 -15.35 -17.94
C GLY A 124 -3.96 -16.58 -17.21
N THR A 125 -3.51 -17.73 -17.67
CA THR A 125 -4.01 -19.03 -17.20
C THR A 125 -2.86 -19.82 -16.61
N GLU A 126 -2.97 -20.15 -15.32
CA GLU A 126 -1.99 -20.96 -14.62
C GLU A 126 -2.41 -22.44 -14.68
N ARG A 127 -1.41 -23.34 -14.79
CA ARG A 127 -1.61 -24.79 -14.78
C ARG A 127 -0.88 -25.39 -13.60
N PHE A 128 -1.61 -26.03 -12.70
CA PHE A 128 -1.03 -26.69 -11.53
C PHE A 128 -1.59 -28.11 -11.37
N LEU A 129 -0.77 -28.97 -10.76
CA LEU A 129 -1.13 -30.35 -10.38
C LEU A 129 -1.75 -30.30 -8.99
N ARG A 130 -3.06 -30.58 -8.90
CA ARG A 130 -3.78 -30.59 -7.62
C ARG A 130 -3.71 -31.93 -6.90
N ASP A 131 -3.67 -33.03 -7.67
CA ASP A 131 -3.54 -34.39 -7.14
C ASP A 131 -2.30 -35.04 -7.73
N ALA A 132 -1.36 -35.46 -6.89
CA ALA A 132 -0.19 -36.21 -7.33
C ALA A 132 -0.56 -37.60 -7.86
N ASP A 133 -1.69 -38.15 -7.38
CA ASP A 133 -2.16 -39.52 -7.69
C ASP A 133 -2.98 -39.58 -8.98
N VAL A 134 -3.57 -38.46 -9.39
CA VAL A 134 -4.32 -38.33 -10.65
C VAL A 134 -3.67 -37.16 -11.37
N LEU A 135 -2.79 -37.43 -12.35
CA LEU A 135 -2.08 -36.44 -13.18
C LEU A 135 -3.02 -35.51 -13.98
N ARG A 136 -3.88 -34.77 -13.28
CA ARG A 136 -4.92 -33.91 -13.80
C ARG A 136 -4.47 -32.48 -13.55
N TRP A 137 -4.08 -31.83 -14.64
CA TRP A 137 -3.82 -30.41 -14.66
C TRP A 137 -5.13 -29.67 -14.45
N ASN A 138 -5.20 -28.90 -13.37
CA ASN A 138 -6.25 -27.89 -13.27
C ASN A 138 -5.78 -26.64 -13.98
N ILE A 139 -6.72 -26.04 -14.70
CA ILE A 139 -6.55 -24.81 -15.44
C ILE A 139 -7.24 -23.73 -14.61
N LEU A 140 -6.51 -22.65 -14.33
CA LEU A 140 -7.03 -21.56 -13.54
C LEU A 140 -6.75 -20.22 -14.18
N ASP A 141 -7.83 -19.50 -14.40
CA ASP A 141 -7.80 -18.16 -14.95
C ASP A 141 -7.62 -17.15 -13.83
N ILE A 142 -6.55 -16.35 -13.89
CA ILE A 142 -6.32 -15.27 -12.94
C ILE A 142 -7.11 -14.04 -13.41
N PRO A 143 -8.20 -13.66 -12.70
CA PRO A 143 -9.00 -12.50 -13.03
C PRO A 143 -8.24 -11.22 -12.75
N ARG A 144 -8.69 -10.15 -13.39
CA ARG A 144 -8.20 -8.81 -13.09
C ARG A 144 -8.60 -8.34 -11.70
N PRO A 145 -7.72 -7.61 -10.99
CA PRO A 145 -8.09 -7.00 -9.72
C PRO A 145 -9.21 -5.98 -9.91
N ASN A 146 -10.12 -5.90 -8.94
CA ASN A 146 -11.16 -4.89 -8.91
C ASN A 146 -10.61 -3.50 -8.55
N VAL A 147 -11.43 -2.46 -8.71
CA VAL A 147 -11.03 -1.05 -8.46
C VAL A 147 -10.44 -0.86 -7.05
N ALA A 148 -11.02 -1.51 -6.03
CA ALA A 148 -10.53 -1.36 -4.67
C ALA A 148 -9.15 -1.99 -4.48
N GLN A 149 -8.89 -3.17 -5.07
CA GLN A 149 -7.57 -3.80 -5.08
C GLN A 149 -6.53 -2.95 -5.83
N LEU A 150 -6.91 -2.41 -6.99
CA LEU A 150 -6.08 -1.51 -7.78
C LEU A 150 -5.66 -0.25 -7.00
N LEU A 151 -6.54 0.30 -6.16
CA LEU A 151 -6.24 1.48 -5.34
C LEU A 151 -5.32 1.21 -4.15
N GLN A 152 -5.11 -0.05 -3.74
CA GLN A 152 -4.32 -0.38 -2.56
C GLN A 152 -2.86 0.08 -2.69
N GLY A 153 -2.23 -0.17 -3.83
CA GLY A 153 -0.84 0.25 -4.09
C GLY A 153 -0.62 1.75 -3.91
N PRO A 154 -1.32 2.63 -4.66
CA PRO A 154 -1.22 4.07 -4.50
C PRO A 154 -1.53 4.56 -3.08
N MET A 155 -2.53 3.97 -2.41
CA MET A 155 -2.89 4.34 -1.02
C MET A 155 -1.81 3.91 -0.02
N ALA A 156 -1.21 2.73 -0.20
CA ALA A 156 -0.10 2.25 0.62
C ALA A 156 1.11 3.17 0.49
N VAL A 157 1.42 3.70 -0.71
CA VAL A 157 2.46 4.72 -0.89
C VAL A 157 2.18 5.96 -0.03
N VAL A 158 0.95 6.47 -0.05
CA VAL A 158 0.53 7.62 0.77
C VAL A 158 0.69 7.33 2.26
N VAL A 159 0.22 6.17 2.73
CA VAL A 159 0.33 5.74 4.14
C VAL A 159 1.78 5.65 4.57
N THR A 160 2.64 4.98 3.78
CA THR A 160 4.05 4.80 4.09
C THR A 160 4.78 6.13 4.20
N MET A 161 4.46 7.10 3.34
CA MET A 161 4.97 8.46 3.46
C MET A 161 4.51 9.16 4.73
N CYS A 162 3.21 9.07 5.07
CA CYS A 162 2.68 9.61 6.31
C CYS A 162 3.35 9.00 7.54
N LEU A 163 3.68 7.70 7.48
CA LEU A 163 4.48 7.02 8.51
C LEU A 163 5.88 7.61 8.59
N GLY A 164 6.56 7.81 7.46
CA GLY A 164 7.87 8.46 7.42
C GLY A 164 7.84 9.86 8.04
N VAL A 165 6.83 10.66 7.71
CA VAL A 165 6.61 11.98 8.35
C VAL A 165 6.43 11.83 9.85
N ALA A 166 5.55 10.93 10.31
CA ALA A 166 5.29 10.72 11.72
C ALA A 166 6.57 10.30 12.47
N LEU A 167 7.26 9.27 12.00
CA LEU A 167 8.48 8.75 12.65
C LEU A 167 9.56 9.82 12.75
N VAL A 168 9.81 10.57 11.68
CA VAL A 168 10.84 11.64 11.67
C VAL A 168 10.48 12.78 12.64
N ARG A 169 9.18 13.07 12.85
CA ARG A 169 8.77 14.07 13.84
C ARG A 169 9.06 13.64 15.27
N TRP A 170 8.96 12.35 15.55
CA TRP A 170 9.23 11.81 16.89
C TRP A 170 10.70 11.48 17.11
N ILE A 171 11.40 11.04 16.06
CA ILE A 171 12.81 10.66 16.05
C ILE A 171 13.48 11.47 14.92
N PRO A 172 13.97 12.69 15.20
CA PRO A 172 14.48 13.60 14.17
C PRO A 172 15.91 13.23 13.75
N SER A 173 16.06 12.01 13.22
CA SER A 173 17.32 11.43 12.78
C SER A 173 17.13 10.71 11.45
N TRP A 174 18.17 10.77 10.61
CA TRP A 174 18.22 9.98 9.37
C TRP A 174 18.24 8.47 9.66
N LEU A 175 18.61 8.07 10.89
CA LEU A 175 18.62 6.66 11.31
C LEU A 175 17.25 6.00 11.21
N VAL A 176 16.15 6.77 11.19
CA VAL A 176 14.78 6.25 10.95
C VAL A 176 14.66 5.59 9.57
N VAL A 177 15.50 5.96 8.60
CA VAL A 177 15.53 5.33 7.27
C VAL A 177 15.96 3.86 7.36
N VAL A 178 16.84 3.49 8.29
CA VAL A 178 17.38 2.12 8.40
C VAL A 178 16.29 1.08 8.73
N PRO A 179 15.48 1.22 9.80
CA PRO A 179 14.40 0.28 10.07
C PRO A 179 13.29 0.35 9.02
N LEU A 180 13.06 1.51 8.40
CA LEU A 180 12.12 1.63 7.28
C LEU A 180 12.58 0.86 6.04
N ALA A 181 13.87 0.96 5.71
CA ALA A 181 14.50 0.22 4.62
C ALA A 181 14.53 -1.28 4.90
N PHE A 182 14.85 -1.66 6.14
CA PHE A 182 14.78 -3.05 6.57
C PHE A 182 13.35 -3.58 6.50
N GLY A 183 12.35 -2.82 6.97
CA GLY A 183 10.94 -3.18 6.86
C GLY A 183 10.47 -3.32 5.41
N ALA A 184 10.85 -2.39 4.53
CA ALA A 184 10.53 -2.46 3.11
C ALA A 184 11.24 -3.62 2.39
N MET A 185 12.50 -3.89 2.74
CA MET A 185 13.26 -5.02 2.22
C MET A 185 12.66 -6.34 2.70
N MET A 186 12.35 -6.48 3.99
CA MET A 186 11.66 -7.65 4.52
C MET A 186 10.31 -7.83 3.86
N GLN A 187 9.56 -6.74 3.65
CA GLN A 187 8.30 -6.81 2.92
C GLN A 187 8.48 -7.28 1.47
N LEU A 188 9.53 -6.86 0.76
CA LEU A 188 9.89 -7.33 -0.59
C LEU A 188 10.35 -8.79 -0.62
N THR A 189 11.20 -9.20 0.33
CA THR A 189 11.69 -10.58 0.43
C THR A 189 10.55 -11.52 0.81
N LEU A 190 9.67 -11.09 1.73
CA LEU A 190 8.49 -11.87 2.12
C LEU A 190 7.45 -11.87 1.00
N ALA A 191 7.23 -10.75 0.32
CA ALA A 191 6.42 -10.67 -0.90
C ALA A 191 6.84 -11.70 -1.97
N GLY A 192 8.14 -11.87 -2.19
CA GLY A 192 8.67 -12.85 -3.16
C GLY A 192 8.79 -14.29 -2.63
N LEU A 193 8.67 -14.52 -1.31
CA LEU A 193 8.74 -15.85 -0.70
C LEU A 193 7.36 -16.40 -0.30
N TRP A 194 6.35 -15.53 -0.13
CA TRP A 194 5.09 -15.85 0.54
C TRP A 194 3.90 -15.70 -0.40
N SER A 195 3.92 -16.55 -1.40
CA SER A 195 2.80 -16.98 -2.21
C SER A 195 2.00 -18.03 -1.38
N GLY A 196 1.08 -17.59 -0.50
CA GLY A 196 0.35 -18.47 0.43
C GLY A 196 -0.74 -17.77 1.25
N ALA A 197 -1.71 -18.53 1.79
CA ALA A 197 -2.87 -17.97 2.50
C ALA A 197 -2.51 -17.32 3.83
N PRO A 198 -3.21 -16.26 4.29
CA PRO A 198 -2.99 -15.70 5.62
C PRO A 198 -3.32 -16.74 6.68
N THR A 199 -2.30 -17.13 7.43
CA THR A 199 -2.40 -18.14 8.50
C THR A 199 -2.65 -17.50 9.86
N SER A 200 -2.59 -16.16 9.94
CA SER A 200 -2.78 -15.41 11.18
C SER A 200 -3.50 -14.06 10.97
N ILE A 201 -4.09 -13.55 12.06
CA ILE A 201 -4.66 -12.19 12.14
C ILE A 201 -3.63 -11.10 11.83
N VAL A 202 -2.34 -11.36 12.08
CA VAL A 202 -1.25 -10.40 11.86
C VAL A 202 -1.00 -10.19 10.37
N ASP A 203 -1.18 -11.23 9.54
CA ASP A 203 -1.02 -11.15 8.09
C ASP A 203 -2.08 -10.24 7.45
N TRP A 204 -3.29 -10.21 8.01
CA TRP A 204 -4.40 -9.37 7.54
C TRP A 204 -4.22 -7.88 7.82
N LEU A 205 -3.59 -7.54 8.94
CA LEU A 205 -3.22 -6.16 9.26
C LEU A 205 -2.07 -5.65 8.36
N ASN A 206 -1.44 -6.54 7.60
CA ASN A 206 -0.35 -6.24 6.67
C ASN A 206 -0.70 -6.68 5.23
N PRO A 207 -1.50 -5.88 4.50
CA PRO A 207 -2.22 -6.26 3.27
C PRO A 207 -1.38 -6.54 2.05
N LEU A 208 -0.13 -6.06 2.00
CA LEU A 208 0.78 -6.44 0.93
C LEU A 208 1.20 -7.91 1.08
N SER A 209 0.91 -8.55 2.22
CA SER A 209 1.39 -9.90 2.47
C SER A 209 0.67 -10.96 1.65
N ARG A 210 -0.66 -10.94 1.45
CA ARG A 210 -1.36 -12.13 0.91
C ARG A 210 -2.72 -11.78 0.28
N GLY A 211 -2.89 -12.06 -1.02
CA GLY A 211 -4.18 -12.13 -1.73
C GLY A 211 -4.68 -13.57 -1.95
N TRP A 212 -4.06 -14.53 -1.26
CA TRP A 212 -4.22 -15.96 -1.47
C TRP A 212 -5.27 -16.51 -0.51
N VAL A 213 -6.28 -17.21 -1.00
CA VAL A 213 -7.17 -18.04 -0.17
C VAL A 213 -6.73 -19.49 -0.37
N HIS A 214 -6.15 -20.08 0.68
CA HIS A 214 -5.50 -21.40 0.76
C HIS A 214 -4.30 -21.65 -0.17
N ASP A 215 -3.03 -21.63 0.32
CA ASP A 215 -1.79 -22.25 -0.25
C ASP A 215 -1.61 -22.42 -1.77
N GLY A 216 -2.26 -21.58 -2.56
CA GLY A 216 -2.41 -21.68 -3.99
C GLY A 216 -3.59 -20.81 -4.42
N TRP A 217 -3.60 -20.46 -5.69
CA TRP A 217 -4.82 -20.04 -6.36
C TRP A 217 -5.64 -21.34 -6.45
N PHE A 218 -6.49 -21.66 -5.46
CA PHE A 218 -7.36 -22.83 -5.61
C PHE A 218 -8.24 -22.56 -6.83
N GLY A 219 -7.93 -23.27 -7.90
CA GLY A 219 -8.72 -23.33 -9.11
C GLY A 219 -10.12 -23.78 -8.76
N CYS A 220 -10.95 -22.83 -8.40
CA CYS A 220 -12.37 -22.92 -8.57
C CYS A 220 -12.57 -22.95 -10.08
N ALA A 221 -12.69 -24.15 -10.62
CA ALA A 221 -13.23 -24.29 -11.97
C ALA A 221 -14.54 -23.51 -12.00
N GLN A 222 -14.81 -22.80 -13.09
CA GLN A 222 -15.99 -21.96 -13.29
C GLN A 222 -17.32 -22.71 -13.02
N SER A 223 -17.28 -24.05 -12.92
CA SER A 223 -18.37 -24.96 -12.59
C SER A 223 -18.61 -25.20 -11.09
N ASP A 224 -17.84 -24.61 -10.17
CA ASP A 224 -17.99 -24.85 -8.73
C ASP A 224 -18.85 -23.76 -8.05
N ASP A 225 -20.15 -24.03 -7.91
CA ASP A 225 -21.15 -23.12 -7.32
C ASP A 225 -20.80 -22.66 -5.88
N ARG A 226 -20.00 -23.46 -5.15
CA ARG A 226 -19.51 -23.10 -3.80
C ARG A 226 -18.51 -21.95 -3.85
N CYS A 227 -17.79 -21.80 -4.97
CA CYS A 227 -16.82 -20.74 -5.14
C CYS A 227 -17.49 -19.41 -5.50
N ASP A 228 -18.56 -19.41 -6.31
CA ASP A 228 -19.22 -18.19 -6.75
C ASP A 228 -19.85 -17.40 -5.58
N LEU A 229 -20.27 -18.07 -4.50
CA LEU A 229 -20.81 -17.41 -3.30
C LEU A 229 -19.74 -17.00 -2.27
N THR A 230 -18.66 -17.77 -2.15
CA THR A 230 -17.63 -17.59 -1.11
C THR A 230 -16.52 -16.65 -1.58
N VAL A 231 -16.10 -16.77 -2.84
CA VAL A 231 -15.06 -15.96 -3.48
C VAL A 231 -15.61 -14.60 -3.93
N SER A 232 -16.82 -14.54 -4.52
CA SER A 232 -17.35 -13.26 -5.02
C SER A 232 -17.72 -12.26 -3.92
N GLY A 233 -18.21 -12.72 -2.77
CA GLY A 233 -18.55 -11.85 -1.63
C GLY A 233 -17.30 -11.32 -0.92
N PHE A 234 -16.32 -12.19 -0.73
CA PHE A 234 -15.04 -11.89 -0.09
C PHE A 234 -14.17 -10.97 -0.96
N ASP A 235 -13.99 -11.30 -2.23
CA ASP A 235 -13.15 -10.52 -3.15
C ASP A 235 -13.76 -9.16 -3.48
N ARG A 236 -15.08 -9.00 -3.40
CA ARG A 236 -15.72 -7.70 -3.66
C ARG A 236 -15.71 -6.76 -2.45
N THR A 237 -15.84 -7.27 -1.23
CA THR A 237 -16.07 -6.42 -0.05
C THR A 237 -14.80 -6.15 0.75
N THR A 238 -13.96 -7.18 0.94
CA THR A 238 -12.72 -7.09 1.73
C THR A 238 -11.76 -6.00 1.24
N PRO A 239 -11.53 -5.83 -0.08
CA PRO A 239 -10.66 -4.77 -0.56
C PRO A 239 -11.13 -3.35 -0.23
N TRP A 240 -12.45 -3.12 -0.10
CA TRP A 240 -13.00 -1.82 0.30
C TRP A 240 -12.79 -1.54 1.79
N TRP A 241 -12.97 -2.55 2.65
CA TRP A 241 -12.62 -2.43 4.07
C TRP A 241 -11.14 -2.12 4.24
N HIS A 242 -10.30 -2.70 3.39
CA HIS A 242 -8.89 -2.43 3.37
C HIS A 242 -8.53 -1.01 2.89
N ALA A 243 -9.16 -0.55 1.82
CA ALA A 243 -9.03 0.86 1.41
C ALA A 243 -9.45 1.81 2.54
N GLY A 244 -10.56 1.54 3.24
CA GLY A 244 -11.01 2.29 4.41
C GLY A 244 -9.96 2.30 5.53
N TYR A 245 -9.35 1.15 5.82
CA TYR A 245 -8.25 1.02 6.79
C TYR A 245 -7.06 1.91 6.41
N LEU A 246 -6.62 1.89 5.15
CA LEU A 246 -5.48 2.70 4.68
C LEU A 246 -5.76 4.21 4.80
N VAL A 247 -6.99 4.65 4.49
CA VAL A 247 -7.38 6.07 4.71
C VAL A 247 -7.31 6.41 6.20
N ALA A 248 -7.92 5.58 7.06
CA ALA A 248 -7.92 5.81 8.50
C ALA A 248 -6.48 5.85 9.06
N LEU A 249 -5.62 4.94 8.61
CA LEU A 249 -4.22 4.87 9.00
C LEU A 249 -3.43 6.11 8.56
N ALA A 250 -3.62 6.58 7.32
CA ALA A 250 -2.99 7.81 6.85
C ALA A 250 -3.38 9.01 7.74
N VAL A 251 -4.67 9.18 8.03
CA VAL A 251 -5.16 10.26 8.90
C VAL A 251 -4.62 10.13 10.32
N PHE A 252 -4.61 8.91 10.86
CA PHE A 252 -4.07 8.61 12.19
C PHE A 252 -2.59 8.99 12.28
N LEU A 253 -1.76 8.57 11.33
CA LEU A 253 -0.33 8.87 11.29
C LEU A 253 -0.04 10.36 11.17
N VAL A 254 -0.78 11.08 10.32
CA VAL A 254 -0.67 12.55 10.22
C VAL A 254 -1.03 13.20 11.56
N THR A 255 -2.07 12.71 12.22
CA THR A 255 -2.50 13.25 13.52
C THR A 255 -1.47 12.96 14.62
N VAL A 256 -0.89 11.76 14.67
CA VAL A 256 0.24 11.40 15.55
C VAL A 256 1.44 12.34 15.33
N ALA A 257 1.75 12.66 14.07
CA ALA A 257 2.80 13.59 13.72
C ALA A 257 2.50 15.03 14.20
N VAL A 258 1.23 15.47 14.10
CA VAL A 258 0.79 16.79 14.56
C VAL A 258 0.76 16.90 16.08
N LEU A 259 0.35 15.84 16.79
CA LEU A 259 0.31 15.76 18.27
C LEU A 259 1.67 16.03 18.93
N ARG A 260 2.76 15.81 18.19
CA ARG A 260 4.12 16.16 18.63
C ARG A 260 4.30 17.65 18.89
N HIS A 261 3.54 18.51 18.19
CA HIS A 261 3.66 19.97 18.23
C HIS A 261 2.42 20.67 18.77
N ARG A 262 1.22 20.08 18.62
CA ARG A 262 -0.06 20.68 19.00
C ARG A 262 -0.93 19.68 19.73
N ARG A 263 -1.32 19.99 20.97
CA ARG A 263 -2.12 19.12 21.85
C ARG A 263 -3.45 19.77 22.25
N ASP A 264 -4.16 20.33 21.27
CA ASP A 264 -5.48 20.90 21.53
C ASP A 264 -6.59 19.85 21.44
N ARG A 265 -7.79 20.22 21.92
CA ARG A 265 -8.96 19.32 21.93
C ARG A 265 -9.32 18.79 20.55
N MET A 266 -9.17 19.61 19.52
CA MET A 266 -9.48 19.22 18.14
C MET A 266 -8.52 18.15 17.63
N THR A 267 -7.21 18.31 17.85
CA THR A 267 -6.22 17.30 17.42
C THR A 267 -6.44 15.97 18.14
N TRP A 268 -6.74 16.00 19.45
CA TRP A 268 -7.10 14.79 20.20
C TRP A 268 -8.41 14.15 19.73
N ALA A 269 -9.42 14.94 19.36
CA ALA A 269 -10.66 14.42 18.79
C ALA A 269 -10.41 13.71 17.45
N VAL A 270 -9.64 14.32 16.55
CA VAL A 270 -9.26 13.68 15.27
C VAL A 270 -8.42 12.42 15.50
N PHE A 271 -7.54 12.42 16.50
CA PHE A 271 -6.77 11.23 16.89
C PHE A 271 -7.70 10.09 17.34
N GLY A 272 -8.63 10.39 18.26
CA GLY A 272 -9.61 9.40 18.74
C GLY A 272 -10.51 8.86 17.62
N LEU A 273 -11.00 9.73 16.74
CA LEU A 273 -11.84 9.35 15.60
C LEU A 273 -11.07 8.47 14.60
N SER A 274 -9.85 8.85 14.24
CA SER A 274 -9.03 8.07 13.29
C SER A 274 -8.59 6.73 13.87
N LEU A 275 -8.25 6.67 15.16
CA LEU A 275 -7.98 5.42 15.87
C LEU A 275 -9.23 4.53 15.93
N GLY A 276 -10.39 5.09 16.26
CA GLY A 276 -11.65 4.35 16.27
C GLY A 276 -12.00 3.78 14.89
N ALA A 277 -11.82 4.57 13.83
CA ALA A 277 -11.99 4.11 12.45
C ALA A 277 -10.99 3.00 12.09
N LEU A 278 -9.71 3.14 12.43
CA LEU A 278 -8.68 2.12 12.21
C LEU A 278 -9.07 0.78 12.85
N LEU A 279 -9.47 0.82 14.12
CA LEU A 279 -9.88 -0.38 14.87
C LEU A 279 -11.17 -0.98 14.31
N MET A 280 -12.12 -0.15 13.89
CA MET A 280 -13.37 -0.62 13.27
C MET A 280 -13.10 -1.31 11.92
N PHE A 281 -12.27 -0.72 11.05
CA PHE A 281 -11.92 -1.34 9.77
C PHE A 281 -11.10 -2.63 9.97
N ALA A 282 -10.18 -2.65 10.94
CA ALA A 282 -9.46 -3.86 11.31
C ALA A 282 -10.39 -4.96 11.83
N ALA A 283 -11.33 -4.63 12.72
CA ALA A 283 -12.32 -5.57 13.23
C ALA A 283 -13.25 -6.08 12.12
N ALA A 284 -13.69 -5.22 11.20
CA ALA A 284 -14.49 -5.61 10.05
C ALA A 284 -13.76 -6.63 9.17
N GLN A 285 -12.45 -6.44 8.92
CA GLN A 285 -11.63 -7.41 8.19
C GLN A 285 -11.55 -8.76 8.90
N VAL A 286 -11.35 -8.76 10.23
CA VAL A 286 -11.31 -10.00 11.04
C VAL A 286 -12.65 -10.72 11.01
N ILE A 287 -13.77 -10.00 11.16
CA ILE A 287 -15.12 -10.60 11.11
C ILE A 287 -15.40 -11.20 9.73
N VAL A 288 -15.02 -10.49 8.66
CA VAL A 288 -15.14 -10.99 7.30
C VAL A 288 -14.30 -12.26 7.15
N TYR A 289 -13.04 -12.26 7.58
CA TYR A 289 -12.19 -13.46 7.59
C TYR A 289 -12.86 -14.63 8.32
N GLU A 290 -13.24 -14.46 9.58
CA GLU A 290 -13.87 -15.52 10.39
C GLU A 290 -15.17 -16.05 9.80
N ARG A 291 -15.92 -15.22 9.05
CA ARG A 291 -17.13 -15.66 8.36
C ARG A 291 -16.83 -16.57 7.17
N PHE A 292 -15.73 -16.34 6.47
CA PHE A 292 -15.40 -17.05 5.24
C PHE A 292 -14.42 -18.22 5.45
N THR A 293 -13.64 -18.25 6.53
CA THR A 293 -12.69 -19.33 6.86
C THR A 293 -13.36 -20.71 7.12
N PRO A 294 -14.46 -20.83 7.88
CA PRO A 294 -15.10 -22.12 8.15
C PRO A 294 -15.76 -22.75 6.91
N LEU A 295 -16.23 -21.91 5.97
CA LEU A 295 -16.76 -22.37 4.68
C LEU A 295 -15.67 -22.97 3.79
N ALA A 296 -14.41 -22.56 3.99
CA ALA A 296 -13.25 -23.07 3.25
C ALA A 296 -12.69 -24.38 3.84
N LEU A 297 -12.78 -24.55 5.17
CA LEU A 297 -12.27 -25.72 5.89
C LEU A 297 -13.29 -26.85 6.10
N GLY A 298 -14.58 -26.58 5.92
CA GLY A 298 -15.68 -27.51 6.20
C GLY A 298 -16.56 -27.78 4.99
N GLY A 299 -16.15 -28.71 4.13
CA GLY A 299 -16.95 -29.11 2.97
C GLY A 299 -16.46 -30.36 2.25
N GLY A 300 -16.21 -31.44 3.00
CA GLY A 300 -16.22 -32.80 2.44
C GLY A 300 -17.61 -33.21 1.98
#